data_AF-A0A117MDL7-F1
#
_entry.id   AF-A0A117MDL7-F1
#
_cell.length_a   1.000
_cell.length_b   1.000
_cell.length_c   1.000
_cell.angle_alpha   90.00
_cell.angle_beta   90.00
_cell.angle_gamma   90.00
#
_symmetry.space_group_name_H-M   'P 1'
#
loop_
_entity.id
_entity.type
_entity.pdbx_description
1 polymer ?
#
loop_
_entity_poly.entity_id
_entity_poly.type
_entity_poly.pdbx_seq_one_letter_code
_entity_poly.pdbx_strand_id
1 'polypeptide(L)'
;MKSIGPSQYRIFRKFYRNAAREMCKDCADFVLPNSKILDFGCGSGTVGKEFEIFFSSSVLGVDIIDNRIEDIEFIKYNGEDLSFLEENYFDVVLINFVLHHCKNPKDLLKEIKRVSN
;
A
#
# COMPACT_ATOMS: atom_id res chain seq x y z
N MET A 1 4.35 -15.46 10.84
CA MET A 1 4.11 -15.91 9.46
C MET A 1 5.34 -15.52 8.65
N LYS A 2 5.95 -16.41 7.85
CA LYS A 2 7.09 -16.01 6.99
C LYS A 2 6.56 -15.07 5.91
N SER A 3 7.18 -13.90 5.71
CA SER A 3 6.77 -12.99 4.65
C SER A 3 7.03 -13.62 3.27
N ILE A 4 6.15 -13.31 2.32
CA ILE A 4 6.33 -13.69 0.91
C ILE A 4 7.49 -12.85 0.38
N GLY A 5 8.52 -13.50 -0.17
CA GLY A 5 9.71 -12.82 -0.69
C GLY A 5 9.60 -12.42 -2.16
N PRO A 6 10.55 -11.62 -2.68
CA PRO A 6 10.51 -11.04 -4.03
C PRO A 6 10.44 -12.10 -5.14
N SER A 7 11.13 -13.24 -4.95
CA SER A 7 11.12 -14.34 -5.91
C SER A 7 9.73 -14.96 -6.08
N GLN A 8 8.95 -15.09 -4.99
CA GLN A 8 7.59 -15.62 -5.05
C GLN A 8 6.66 -14.62 -5.74
N TYR A 9 6.78 -13.33 -5.41
CA TYR A 9 6.03 -12.27 -6.10
C TYR A 9 6.31 -12.25 -7.60
N ARG A 10 7.57 -12.43 -8.02
CA ARG A 10 7.95 -12.51 -9.44
C ARG A 10 7.27 -13.67 -10.16
N ILE A 11 7.20 -14.85 -9.55
CA ILE A 11 6.57 -16.04 -10.15
C ILE A 11 5.07 -15.81 -10.38
N PHE A 12 4.38 -15.25 -9.38
CA PHE A 12 2.93 -15.03 -9.44
C PHE A 12 2.53 -13.61 -9.87
N ARG A 13 3.46 -12.83 -10.42
CA ARG A 13 3.27 -11.40 -10.73
C ARG A 13 2.02 -11.13 -11.57
N LYS A 14 1.79 -11.94 -12.61
CA LYS A 14 0.61 -11.80 -13.48
C LYS A 14 -0.70 -12.03 -12.72
N PHE A 15 -0.72 -12.99 -11.80
CA PHE A 15 -1.89 -13.27 -10.97
C PHE A 15 -2.17 -12.10 -10.02
N TYR A 16 -1.16 -11.61 -9.30
CA TYR A 16 -1.31 -10.46 -8.42
C TYR A 16 -1.73 -9.19 -9.17
N ARG A 17 -1.18 -8.95 -10.36
CA ARG A 17 -1.58 -7.85 -11.22
C ARG A 17 -3.05 -7.92 -11.62
N ASN A 18 -3.52 -9.09 -12.03
CA ASN A 18 -4.92 -9.26 -12.40
C ASN A 18 -5.84 -9.03 -11.19
N ALA A 19 -5.49 -9.56 -10.01
CA ALA A 19 -6.24 -9.28 -8.79
C ALA A 19 -6.26 -7.79 -8.44
N ALA A 20 -5.10 -7.11 -8.52
CA ALA A 20 -4.99 -5.68 -8.26
C ALA A 20 -5.84 -4.83 -9.22
N ARG A 21 -5.97 -5.25 -10.50
CA ARG A 21 -6.86 -4.57 -11.46
C ARG A 21 -8.33 -4.72 -11.13
N GLU A 22 -8.77 -5.88 -10.65
CA GLU A 22 -10.14 -6.02 -10.16
C GLU A 22 -10.37 -5.16 -8.91
N MET A 23 -9.40 -5.11 -7.98
CA MET A 23 -9.45 -4.19 -6.84
C MET A 23 -9.58 -2.72 -7.28
N CYS A 24 -8.87 -2.29 -8.33
CA CYS A 24 -9.00 -0.94 -8.86
C CYS A 24 -10.44 -0.65 -9.32
N LYS A 25 -11.07 -1.61 -10.01
CA LYS A 25 -12.47 -1.46 -10.47
C LYS A 25 -13.44 -1.41 -9.28
N ASP A 26 -13.25 -2.26 -8.29
CA ASP A 26 -14.09 -2.28 -7.08
C ASP A 26 -13.96 -0.97 -6.28
N CYS A 27 -12.82 -0.29 -6.37
CA CYS A 27 -12.57 0.98 -5.73
C CYS A 27 -12.90 2.21 -6.59
N ALA A 28 -13.42 2.03 -7.82
CA ALA A 28 -13.53 3.11 -8.80
C ALA A 28 -14.42 4.29 -8.34
N ASP A 29 -15.44 4.01 -7.52
CA ASP A 29 -16.35 5.04 -7.00
C ASP A 29 -15.78 5.79 -5.78
N PHE A 30 -14.66 5.34 -5.22
CA PHE A 30 -14.08 5.86 -3.99
C PHE A 30 -12.74 6.56 -4.18
N VAL A 31 -12.04 6.28 -5.29
CA VAL A 31 -10.71 6.84 -5.58
C VAL A 31 -10.83 7.79 -6.76
N LEU A 32 -10.53 9.06 -6.51
CA LEU A 32 -10.55 10.09 -7.54
C LEU A 32 -9.24 10.09 -8.32
N PRO A 33 -9.24 10.59 -9.57
CA PRO A 33 -8.01 10.80 -10.29
C PRO A 33 -7.09 11.82 -9.60
N ASN A 34 -5.77 11.64 -9.74
CA ASN A 34 -4.75 12.47 -9.10
C ASN A 34 -4.75 12.45 -7.56
N SER A 35 -5.29 11.41 -6.94
CA SER A 35 -5.21 11.21 -5.49
C SER A 35 -3.78 10.95 -5.02
N LYS A 36 -3.49 11.33 -3.77
CA LYS A 36 -2.30 10.89 -3.02
C LYS A 36 -2.66 9.63 -2.25
N ILE A 37 -2.06 8.52 -2.66
CA ILE A 37 -2.36 7.20 -2.13
C ILE A 37 -1.19 6.72 -1.28
N LEU A 38 -1.47 6.31 -0.05
CA LEU A 38 -0.54 5.54 0.78
C LEU A 38 -0.87 4.04 0.65
N ASP A 39 0.08 3.22 0.21
CA ASP A 39 -0.02 1.76 0.22
C ASP A 39 0.66 1.22 1.49
N PHE A 40 -0.11 1.03 2.57
CA PHE A 40 0.40 0.58 3.86
C PHE A 40 0.57 -0.94 3.89
N GLY A 41 1.80 -1.40 4.10
CA GLY A 41 2.19 -2.80 3.92
C GLY A 41 2.28 -3.19 2.44
N CYS A 42 2.91 -2.36 1.62
CA CYS A 42 2.84 -2.47 0.15
C CYS A 42 3.45 -3.77 -0.40
N GLY A 43 4.26 -4.50 0.36
CA GLY A 43 4.86 -5.77 -0.03
C GLY A 43 5.59 -5.70 -1.37
N SER A 44 4.99 -6.29 -2.41
CA SER A 44 5.54 -6.31 -3.76
C SER A 44 5.44 -5.00 -4.53
N GLY A 45 4.61 -4.06 -4.05
CA GLY A 45 4.23 -2.83 -4.76
C GLY A 45 3.24 -3.04 -5.90
N THR A 46 2.78 -4.27 -6.17
CA THR A 46 1.89 -4.57 -7.30
C THR A 46 0.54 -3.86 -7.20
N VAL A 47 -0.04 -3.81 -6.00
CA VAL A 47 -1.36 -3.18 -5.79
C VAL A 47 -1.23 -1.66 -5.96
N GLY A 48 -0.32 -1.03 -5.20
CA GLY A 48 0.01 0.38 -5.38
C GLY A 48 0.29 0.74 -6.84
N LYS A 49 1.10 -0.04 -7.57
CA LYS A 49 1.43 0.26 -8.97
C LYS A 49 0.21 0.23 -9.90
N GLU A 50 -0.68 -0.74 -9.76
CA GLU A 50 -1.89 -0.77 -10.60
C GLU A 50 -2.86 0.36 -10.22
N PHE A 51 -2.96 0.76 -8.94
CA PHE A 51 -3.74 1.93 -8.52
C PHE A 51 -3.15 3.24 -9.07
N GLU A 52 -1.82 3.41 -9.02
CA GLU A 52 -1.10 4.55 -9.59
C GLU A 52 -1.49 4.76 -11.05
N ILE A 53 -1.43 3.68 -11.85
CA ILE A 53 -1.73 3.69 -13.28
C ILE A 53 -3.23 3.89 -13.53
N PHE A 54 -4.09 3.10 -12.89
CA PHE A 54 -5.53 3.08 -13.17
C PHE A 54 -6.19 4.42 -12.83
N PHE A 55 -5.82 5.02 -11.71
CA PHE A 55 -6.38 6.28 -11.24
C PHE A 55 -5.54 7.50 -11.64
N SER A 56 -4.44 7.34 -12.38
CA SER A 56 -3.51 8.45 -12.67
C SER A 56 -3.15 9.24 -11.41
N SER A 57 -2.76 8.51 -10.36
CA SER A 57 -2.58 8.99 -9.00
C SER A 57 -1.13 8.80 -8.56
N SER A 58 -0.70 9.48 -7.49
CA SER A 58 0.64 9.27 -6.91
C SER A 58 0.58 8.26 -5.77
N VAL A 59 1.51 7.31 -5.72
CA VAL A 59 1.54 6.25 -4.69
C VAL A 59 2.84 6.29 -3.91
N LEU A 60 2.73 6.35 -2.58
CA LEU A 60 3.80 6.05 -1.65
C LEU A 60 3.56 4.69 -1.00
N GLY A 61 4.48 3.75 -1.20
CA GLY A 61 4.48 2.47 -0.49
C GLY A 61 5.22 2.56 0.85
N VAL A 62 4.67 1.94 1.90
CA VAL A 62 5.35 1.78 3.18
C VAL A 62 5.34 0.32 3.60
N ASP A 63 6.50 -0.23 3.98
CA ASP A 63 6.60 -1.60 4.50
C ASP A 63 7.79 -1.73 5.47
N ILE A 64 7.76 -2.72 6.35
CA ILE A 64 8.89 -3.04 7.25
C ILE A 64 10.01 -3.78 6.52
N ILE A 65 9.74 -4.32 5.33
CA ILE A 65 10.71 -5.01 4.48
C ILE A 65 10.53 -4.55 3.03
N ASP A 66 11.61 -4.18 2.34
CA ASP A 66 11.54 -3.90 0.91
C ASP A 66 11.50 -5.21 0.12
N ASN A 67 10.30 -5.63 -0.29
CA ASN A 67 10.07 -6.77 -1.17
C ASN A 67 9.56 -6.34 -2.55
N ARG A 68 9.69 -5.06 -2.89
CA ARG A 68 9.11 -4.51 -4.11
C ARG A 68 9.69 -5.19 -5.35
N ILE A 69 8.81 -5.43 -6.30
CA ILE A 69 9.18 -5.86 -7.66
C ILE A 69 8.68 -4.88 -8.71
N GLU A 70 7.83 -3.93 -8.30
CA GLU A 70 7.37 -2.81 -9.10
C GLU A 70 8.06 -1.52 -8.62
N ASP A 71 8.20 -0.58 -9.54
CA ASP A 71 8.79 0.73 -9.28
C ASP A 71 7.71 1.71 -8.81
N ILE A 72 7.69 1.97 -7.50
CA ILE A 72 6.83 2.94 -6.80
C ILE A 72 7.68 3.69 -5.77
N GLU A 73 7.29 4.91 -5.40
CA GLU A 73 7.92 5.60 -4.27
C GLU A 73 7.77 4.75 -2.99
N PHE A 74 8.80 4.73 -2.14
CA PHE A 74 8.83 3.81 -1.00
C PHE A 74 9.60 4.32 0.20
N ILE A 75 9.05 4.05 1.38
CA ILE A 75 9.73 4.23 2.67
C ILE A 75 9.69 2.91 3.45
N LYS A 76 10.88 2.42 3.81
CA LYS A 76 11.01 1.35 4.80
C LYS A 76 10.89 1.94 6.21
N TYR A 77 9.99 1.41 7.02
CA TYR A 77 9.78 1.88 8.40
C TYR A 77 10.01 0.80 9.46
N ASN A 78 9.92 1.17 10.74
CA ASN A 78 10.25 0.32 11.89
C ASN A 78 9.12 -0.66 12.31
N GLY A 79 7.88 -0.48 11.81
CA GLY A 79 6.74 -1.30 12.21
C GLY A 79 5.96 -0.78 13.42
N GLU A 80 6.38 0.34 14.02
CA GLU A 80 5.86 0.83 15.30
C GLU A 80 5.00 2.08 15.14
N ASP A 81 5.47 3.09 14.40
CA ASP A 81 4.78 4.37 14.24
C ASP A 81 4.92 4.94 12.82
N LEU A 82 3.99 5.81 12.44
CA LEU A 82 3.97 6.51 11.15
C LEU A 82 4.17 8.02 11.33
N SER A 83 4.85 8.45 12.41
CA SER A 83 5.00 9.88 12.77
C SER A 83 5.81 10.68 11.76
N PHE A 84 6.62 10.00 10.94
CA PHE A 84 7.36 10.59 9.82
C PHE A 84 6.47 11.02 8.64
N LEU A 85 5.20 10.60 8.63
CA LEU A 85 4.22 11.01 7.63
C LEU A 85 3.41 12.22 8.12
N GLU A 86 3.22 13.16 7.20
CA GLU A 86 2.42 14.35 7.40
C GLU A 86 0.94 14.02 7.71
N GLU A 87 0.33 14.81 8.59
CA GLU A 87 -1.09 14.70 8.94
C GLU A 87 -1.98 15.20 7.80
N ASN A 88 -3.13 14.55 7.56
CA ASN A 88 -4.10 14.90 6.50
C ASN A 88 -3.49 15.05 5.09
N TYR A 89 -2.42 14.30 4.77
CA TYR A 89 -1.71 14.42 3.50
C TYR A 89 -2.26 13.49 2.41
N PHE A 90 -2.71 12.29 2.78
CA PHE A 90 -3.17 11.28 1.83
C PHE A 90 -4.69 11.35 1.66
N ASP A 91 -5.14 11.26 0.40
CA ASP A 91 -6.56 11.18 0.07
C ASP A 91 -7.11 9.76 0.28
N VAL A 92 -6.26 8.75 0.07
CA VAL A 92 -6.61 7.34 0.17
C VAL A 92 -5.49 6.57 0.85
N VAL A 93 -5.85 5.64 1.74
CA VAL A 93 -4.91 4.67 2.32
C VAL A 93 -5.37 3.26 1.98
N LEU A 94 -4.52 2.52 1.27
CA LEU A 94 -4.71 1.10 0.99
C LEU A 94 -4.17 0.28 2.17
N ILE A 95 -4.98 -0.65 2.67
CA ILE A 95 -4.61 -1.55 3.77
C ILE A 95 -4.91 -2.98 3.32
N ASN A 96 -4.00 -3.58 2.55
CA ASN A 96 -4.25 -4.87 1.92
C ASN A 96 -3.48 -6.00 2.61
N PHE A 97 -4.19 -6.93 3.27
CA PHE A 97 -3.61 -8.09 3.96
C PHE A 97 -2.45 -7.79 4.94
N VAL A 98 -2.37 -6.58 5.51
CA VAL A 98 -1.25 -6.20 6.41
C VAL A 98 -1.61 -6.24 7.89
N LEU A 99 -2.85 -5.92 8.28
CA LEU A 99 -3.20 -5.68 9.70
C LEU A 99 -2.95 -6.89 10.62
N HIS A 100 -3.07 -8.11 10.10
CA HIS A 100 -2.83 -9.34 10.86
C HIS A 100 -1.32 -9.63 11.09
N HIS A 101 -0.44 -8.83 10.52
CA HIS A 101 1.01 -8.82 10.80
C HIS A 101 1.42 -7.75 11.81
N CYS A 102 0.57 -6.75 12.02
CA CYS A 102 0.86 -5.65 12.94
C CYS A 102 0.79 -6.12 14.40
N LYS A 103 1.76 -5.70 15.22
CA LYS A 103 1.75 -5.95 16.66
C LYS A 103 0.61 -5.21 17.36
N ASN A 104 0.42 -3.94 17.01
CA ASN A 104 -0.59 -3.06 17.59
C ASN A 104 -1.48 -2.44 16.47
N PRO A 105 -2.32 -3.24 15.79
CA PRO A 105 -3.07 -2.77 14.62
C PRO A 105 -4.02 -1.60 14.95
N LYS A 106 -4.56 -1.54 16.17
CA LYS A 106 -5.44 -0.43 16.59
C LYS A 106 -4.73 0.91 16.65
N ASP A 107 -3.49 0.94 17.12
CA ASP A 107 -2.73 2.19 17.22
C ASP A 107 -2.23 2.62 15.84
N LEU A 108 -1.81 1.67 15.00
CA LEU A 108 -1.51 1.96 13.60
C LEU A 108 -2.72 2.47 12.82
N LEU A 109 -3.93 1.97 13.09
CA LEU A 109 -5.15 2.51 12.46
C LEU A 109 -5.45 3.95 12.88
N LYS A 110 -5.10 4.36 14.11
CA LYS A 110 -5.22 5.77 14.52
C LYS A 110 -4.23 6.64 13.74
N GLU A 111 -2.99 6.18 13.58
CA GLU A 111 -1.98 6.87 12.77
C GLU A 111 -2.38 6.94 11.30
N ILE A 112 -2.93 5.85 10.74
CA ILE A 112 -3.48 5.84 9.38
C ILE A 112 -4.61 6.86 9.25
N LYS A 113 -5.52 6.96 10.23
CA LYS A 113 -6.58 7.98 10.19
C LYS A 113 -6.02 9.39 10.30
N ARG A 114 -4.96 9.61 11.10
CA ARG A 114 -4.27 10.91 11.22
C ARG A 114 -3.69 11.36 9.88
N VAL A 115 -3.05 10.47 9.13
CA VAL A 115 -2.41 10.84 7.86
C VAL A 115 -3.39 10.96 6.69
N SER A 116 -4.59 10.41 6.81
CA SER A 116 -5.67 10.49 5.80
C SER A 116 -6.60 11.69 6.04
N ASN A 117 -6.96 12.42 4.99
CA ASN A 117 -7.93 13.51 5.07
C ASN A 117 -9.40 13.05 5.25
#